data_AF-A0A923UP56-F1
#
_entry.id   AF-A0A923UP56-F1
#
_cell.length_a   1.000
_cell.length_b   1.000
_cell.length_c   1.000
_cell.angle_alpha   90.00
_cell.angle_beta   90.00
_cell.angle_gamma   90.00
#
_symmetry.space_group_name_H-M   'P 1'
#
loop_
_entity.id
_entity.type
_entity.pdbx_description
1 polymer ?
#
loop_
_entity_poly.entity_id
_entity_poly.type
_entity_poly.pdbx_seq_one_letter_code
_entity_poly.pdbx_strand_id
1 'polypeptide(L)'
;MKYTLIFLVFLGCSSNVKDTFNSVELTSSKGEKLYVNSLNWGVTDDHQITAISSRKDRVRERTDTLGVAKGLEPFLYSFNNDTLRLFFNNSKTYEIKEKFKTITVKYLVLNAKNYKNLRQKAYDNNGYYAIPKRENVDYPADMPIGQKK
;
A
#
# COMPACT_ATOMS: atom_id res chain seq x y z
N MET A 1 17.54 58.18 -22.32
CA MET A 1 16.60 57.52 -21.39
C MET A 1 16.65 56.02 -21.66
N LYS A 2 17.17 55.23 -20.72
CA LYS A 2 17.24 53.76 -20.83
C LYS A 2 16.18 53.18 -19.89
N TYR A 3 15.14 52.56 -20.45
CA TYR A 3 14.15 51.81 -19.68
C TYR A 3 14.68 50.38 -19.52
N THR A 4 15.14 50.04 -18.32
CA THR A 4 15.47 48.66 -17.96
C THR A 4 14.17 47.98 -17.54
N LEU A 5 13.60 47.17 -18.43
CA LEU A 5 12.42 46.35 -18.16
C LEU A 5 12.88 45.12 -17.34
N ILE A 6 12.57 45.09 -16.05
CA ILE A 6 12.81 43.95 -15.17
C ILE A 6 11.77 42.87 -15.48
N PHE A 7 12.21 41.79 -16.14
CA PHE A 7 11.40 40.63 -16.46
C PHE A 7 11.40 39.68 -15.24
N LEU A 8 10.36 39.77 -14.42
CA LEU A 8 10.18 38.91 -13.24
C LEU A 8 9.62 37.55 -13.69
N VAL A 9 10.51 36.57 -13.90
CA VAL A 9 10.08 35.18 -14.19
C VAL A 9 9.71 34.52 -12.88
N PHE A 10 8.40 34.41 -12.62
CA PHE A 10 7.87 33.48 -11.63
C PHE A 10 8.09 32.06 -12.14
N LEU A 11 9.24 31.47 -11.84
CA LEU A 11 9.44 30.03 -11.91
C LEU A 11 8.57 29.40 -10.82
N GLY A 12 7.31 29.12 -11.16
CA GLY A 12 6.46 28.25 -10.36
C GLY A 12 7.13 26.89 -10.28
N CYS A 13 7.60 26.51 -9.10
CA CYS A 13 7.96 25.12 -8.81
C CYS A 13 6.69 24.27 -8.95
N SER A 14 6.46 23.70 -10.14
CA SER A 14 5.52 22.60 -10.27
C SER A 14 6.15 21.38 -9.59
N SER A 15 5.85 21.19 -8.31
CA SER A 15 6.11 19.91 -7.66
C SER A 15 5.20 18.88 -8.33
N ASN A 16 5.72 18.22 -9.36
CA ASN A 16 5.11 17.00 -9.89
C ASN A 16 5.28 15.93 -8.82
N VAL A 17 4.44 15.98 -7.78
CA VAL A 17 4.33 14.93 -6.78
C VAL A 17 3.84 13.71 -7.54
N LYS A 18 4.74 12.74 -7.69
CA LYS A 18 4.49 11.53 -8.45
C LYS A 18 3.86 10.52 -7.52
N ASP A 19 2.75 9.93 -7.95
CA ASP A 19 2.09 8.85 -7.22
C ASP A 19 3.04 7.67 -6.96
N THR A 20 2.85 7.06 -5.80
CA THR A 20 3.64 5.90 -5.36
C THR A 20 2.83 4.63 -5.59
N PHE A 21 3.07 3.97 -6.73
CA PHE A 21 2.45 2.70 -7.08
C PHE A 21 3.32 1.50 -6.67
N ASN A 22 2.74 0.59 -5.89
CA ASN A 22 3.32 -0.66 -5.43
C ASN A 22 2.56 -1.85 -6.00
N SER A 23 3.27 -2.87 -6.47
CA SER A 23 2.66 -4.13 -6.95
C SER A 23 3.51 -5.32 -6.52
N VAL A 24 2.87 -6.30 -5.90
CA VAL A 24 3.49 -7.58 -5.53
C VAL A 24 2.77 -8.70 -6.27
N GLU A 25 3.53 -9.47 -7.05
CA GLU A 25 3.05 -10.69 -7.72
C GLU A 25 3.12 -11.88 -6.75
N LEU A 26 2.02 -12.60 -6.59
CA LEU A 26 2.00 -13.91 -5.93
C LEU A 26 1.60 -14.96 -6.97
N THR A 27 2.38 -16.03 -7.04
CA THR A 27 2.16 -17.10 -8.02
C THR A 27 1.82 -18.38 -7.27
N SER A 28 0.70 -19.02 -7.64
CA SER A 28 0.31 -20.31 -7.11
C SER A 28 1.25 -21.41 -7.60
N SER A 29 1.25 -22.55 -6.90
CA SER A 29 1.95 -23.77 -7.29
C SER A 29 1.55 -24.28 -8.68
N LYS A 30 0.38 -23.85 -9.18
CA LYS A 30 -0.17 -24.17 -10.50
C LYS A 30 0.05 -23.07 -11.54
N GLY A 31 0.83 -22.03 -11.21
CA GLY A 31 1.18 -20.93 -12.11
C GLY A 31 0.14 -19.82 -12.24
N GLU A 32 -0.98 -19.89 -11.50
CA GLU A 32 -1.95 -18.80 -11.47
C GLU A 32 -1.39 -17.61 -10.70
N LYS A 33 -1.49 -16.42 -11.28
CA LYS A 33 -0.95 -15.19 -10.71
C LYS A 33 -2.05 -14.34 -10.13
N LEU A 34 -1.78 -13.75 -8.97
CA LEU A 34 -2.55 -12.65 -8.42
C LEU A 34 -1.58 -11.52 -8.06
N TYR A 35 -2.08 -10.29 -8.09
CA TYR A 35 -1.30 -9.10 -7.76
C TYR A 35 -1.97 -8.37 -6.61
N VAL A 36 -1.16 -8.02 -5.62
CA VAL A 36 -1.55 -7.10 -4.54
C VAL A 36 -1.00 -5.74 -4.93
N ASN A 37 -1.89 -4.83 -5.33
CA ASN A 37 -1.55 -3.52 -5.86
C ASN A 37 -1.99 -2.44 -4.88
N SER A 38 -1.13 -1.46 -4.66
CA SER A 38 -1.42 -0.30 -3.81
C SER A 38 -0.95 0.97 -4.50
N LEU A 39 -1.75 2.02 -4.40
CA LEU A 39 -1.43 3.35 -4.91
C LEU A 39 -1.58 4.34 -3.76
N ASN A 40 -0.50 5.06 -3.48
CA ASN A 40 -0.49 6.20 -2.57
C ASN A 40 -0.32 7.48 -3.38
N TRP A 41 -1.03 8.53 -2.99
CA TRP A 41 -0.93 9.85 -3.62
C TRP A 41 -1.28 10.98 -2.65
N GLY A 42 -0.98 12.20 -3.09
CA GLY A 42 -1.06 13.40 -2.28
C GLY A 42 0.34 13.83 -1.84
N VAL A 43 0.50 15.11 -1.47
CA VAL A 43 1.82 15.67 -1.10
C VAL A 43 2.46 14.89 0.06
N THR A 44 1.62 14.36 0.94
CA THR A 44 2.01 13.58 2.11
C THR A 44 1.60 12.11 2.03
N ASP A 45 1.26 11.60 0.84
CA ASP A 45 0.69 10.25 0.65
C ASP A 45 -0.51 9.97 1.57
N ASP A 46 -1.37 10.96 1.77
CA ASP A 46 -2.55 10.93 2.64
C ASP A 46 -3.74 10.20 2.02
N HIS A 47 -3.63 9.83 0.75
CA HIS A 47 -4.58 8.96 0.08
C HIS A 47 -3.94 7.65 -0.31
N GLN A 48 -4.66 6.56 -0.04
CA GLN A 48 -4.22 5.20 -0.36
C GLN A 48 -5.40 4.34 -0.80
N ILE A 49 -5.20 3.59 -1.89
CA ILE A 49 -6.08 2.51 -2.32
C ILE A 49 -5.29 1.23 -2.53
N THR A 50 -5.87 0.10 -2.16
CA THR A 50 -5.28 -1.22 -2.37
C THR A 50 -6.29 -2.15 -3.04
N ALA A 51 -5.84 -2.93 -4.01
CA ALA A 51 -6.66 -3.92 -4.70
C ALA A 51 -5.90 -5.22 -4.92
N ILE A 52 -6.62 -6.33 -4.82
CA ILE A 52 -6.10 -7.65 -5.14
C ILE A 52 -6.83 -8.14 -6.39
N SER A 53 -6.08 -8.48 -7.44
CA SER A 53 -6.66 -8.87 -8.74
C SER A 53 -5.70 -9.68 -9.60
N SER A 54 -6.16 -10.25 -10.71
CA SER A 54 -5.30 -10.86 -11.74
C SER A 54 -4.51 -9.85 -12.59
N ARG A 55 -4.80 -8.54 -12.48
CA ARG A 55 -4.13 -7.47 -13.24
C ARG A 55 -3.01 -6.82 -12.43
N LYS A 56 -1.83 -6.70 -13.02
CA LYS A 56 -0.63 -6.10 -12.40
C LYS A 56 -0.72 -4.58 -12.22
N ASP A 57 -1.49 -3.92 -13.07
CA ASP A 57 -1.65 -2.48 -13.17
C ASP A 57 -2.97 -1.99 -12.56
N ARG A 58 -3.72 -2.87 -11.90
CA ARG A 58 -4.95 -2.51 -11.18
C ARG A 58 -4.67 -1.35 -10.23
N VAL A 59 -5.60 -0.40 -10.18
CA VAL A 59 -5.57 0.86 -9.40
C VAL A 59 -4.52 1.90 -9.78
N ARG A 60 -3.59 1.61 -10.71
CA ARG A 60 -2.53 2.55 -11.11
C ARG A 60 -3.06 3.92 -11.56
N GLU A 61 -4.06 3.92 -12.43
CA GLU A 61 -4.60 5.15 -13.05
C GLU A 61 -5.75 5.78 -12.24
N ARG A 62 -6.07 5.27 -11.04
CA ARG A 62 -7.18 5.73 -10.17
C ARG A 62 -8.59 5.66 -10.79
N THR A 63 -8.74 5.29 -12.06
CA THR A 63 -10.03 5.27 -12.78
C THR A 63 -10.95 4.14 -12.34
N ASP A 64 -10.37 2.99 -12.01
CA ASP A 64 -11.11 1.81 -11.61
C ASP A 64 -10.94 1.59 -10.10
N THR A 65 -11.87 2.13 -9.30
CA THR A 65 -11.85 2.06 -7.83
C THR A 65 -12.91 1.11 -7.25
N LEU A 66 -13.60 0.34 -8.09
CA LEU A 66 -14.57 -0.64 -7.63
C LEU A 66 -13.87 -1.84 -6.97
N GLY A 67 -14.33 -2.21 -5.77
CA GLY A 67 -13.76 -3.34 -5.03
C GLY A 67 -12.32 -3.11 -4.59
N VAL A 68 -11.97 -1.86 -4.25
CA VAL A 68 -10.68 -1.50 -3.62
C VAL A 68 -10.89 -1.28 -2.13
N ALA A 69 -9.86 -1.57 -1.34
CA ALA A 69 -9.79 -1.09 0.02
C ALA A 69 -9.25 0.33 0.05
N LYS A 70 -9.81 1.17 0.92
CA LYS A 70 -9.43 2.56 1.11
C LYS A 70 -8.88 2.76 2.52
N GLY A 71 -7.91 3.65 2.65
CA GLY A 71 -7.34 4.04 3.93
C GLY A 71 -5.84 3.80 4.00
N LEU A 72 -5.22 4.53 4.91
CA LEU A 72 -3.76 4.55 5.12
C LEU A 72 -3.25 3.33 5.90
N GLU A 73 -4.14 2.51 6.43
CA GLU A 73 -3.74 1.29 7.12
C GLU A 73 -3.26 0.26 6.09
N PRO A 74 -2.04 -0.29 6.24
CA PRO A 74 -1.51 -1.23 5.27
C PRO A 74 -2.27 -2.55 5.31
N PHE A 75 -2.40 -3.17 4.14
CA PHE A 75 -2.94 -4.50 3.97
C PHE A 75 -1.97 -5.55 4.48
N LEU A 76 -2.38 -6.28 5.52
CA LEU A 76 -1.62 -7.40 6.06
C LEU A 76 -2.06 -8.70 5.40
N TYR A 77 -1.12 -9.45 4.85
CA TYR A 77 -1.41 -10.72 4.21
C TYR A 77 -0.30 -11.75 4.38
N SER A 78 -0.63 -13.01 4.12
CA SER A 78 0.35 -14.06 3.84
C SER A 78 -0.12 -14.92 2.68
N PHE A 79 0.82 -15.49 1.96
CA PHE A 79 0.53 -16.37 0.84
C PHE A 79 1.39 -17.63 0.94
N ASN A 80 0.74 -18.78 1.13
CA ASN A 80 1.39 -20.08 1.22
C ASN A 80 0.43 -21.19 0.86
N ASN A 81 0.93 -22.23 0.19
CA ASN A 81 0.16 -23.40 -0.27
C ASN A 81 -1.12 -22.96 -1.01
N ASP A 82 -0.96 -22.08 -1.99
CA ASP A 82 -2.05 -21.52 -2.81
C ASP A 82 -3.16 -20.82 -2.02
N THR A 83 -2.89 -20.47 -0.76
CA THR A 83 -3.85 -19.81 0.10
C THR A 83 -3.37 -18.41 0.43
N LEU A 84 -4.11 -17.41 -0.05
CA LEU A 84 -3.99 -16.03 0.36
C LEU A 84 -4.79 -15.81 1.64
N ARG A 85 -4.12 -15.44 2.74
CA ARG A 85 -4.77 -15.03 3.99
C ARG A 85 -4.70 -13.52 4.09
N LEU A 86 -5.86 -12.90 4.30
CA LEU A 86 -6.00 -11.47 4.57
C LEU A 86 -6.38 -11.27 6.03
N PHE A 87 -5.67 -10.38 6.71
CA PHE A 87 -5.86 -10.15 8.14
C PHE A 87 -6.49 -8.79 8.39
N PHE A 88 -7.45 -8.75 9.31
CA PHE A 88 -8.22 -7.55 9.62
C PHE A 88 -8.25 -7.25 11.11
N ASN A 89 -8.34 -5.98 11.47
CA ASN A 89 -8.44 -5.52 12.84
C ASN A 89 -9.92 -5.40 13.25
N ASN A 90 -10.38 -6.26 14.16
CA ASN A 90 -11.72 -6.33 14.77
C ASN A 90 -12.90 -6.56 13.82
N SER A 91 -12.85 -6.17 12.54
CA SER A 91 -13.91 -6.40 11.55
C SER A 91 -13.37 -6.57 10.14
N LYS A 92 -14.05 -7.37 9.31
CA LYS A 92 -13.72 -7.54 7.88
C LYS A 92 -14.21 -6.30 7.12
N THR A 93 -13.27 -5.51 6.61
CA THR A 93 -13.56 -4.25 5.88
C THR A 93 -13.42 -4.36 4.37
N TYR A 94 -12.90 -5.49 3.87
CA TYR A 94 -12.63 -5.70 2.45
C TYR A 94 -12.90 -7.13 2.02
N GLU A 95 -13.30 -7.27 0.76
CA GLU A 95 -13.50 -8.55 0.10
C GLU A 95 -13.08 -8.47 -1.36
N ILE A 96 -12.29 -9.45 -1.79
CA ILE A 96 -11.93 -9.62 -3.18
C ILE A 96 -13.16 -10.12 -3.94
N LYS A 97 -13.56 -9.39 -4.98
CA LYS A 97 -14.70 -9.75 -5.83
C LYS A 97 -14.32 -10.69 -6.98
N GLU A 98 -13.05 -10.71 -7.34
CA GLU A 98 -12.51 -11.61 -8.36
C GLU A 98 -12.40 -13.04 -7.82
N LYS A 99 -12.64 -14.01 -8.71
CA LYS A 99 -12.48 -15.44 -8.41
C LYS A 99 -11.20 -15.95 -9.05
N PHE A 100 -10.45 -16.73 -8.28
CA PHE A 100 -9.25 -17.43 -8.74
C PHE A 100 -9.55 -18.93 -8.85
N LYS A 101 -8.97 -19.59 -9.85
CA LYS A 101 -9.20 -21.00 -10.15
C LYS A 101 -8.46 -21.93 -9.17
N THR A 102 -7.25 -21.54 -8.78
CA THR A 102 -6.32 -22.36 -8.00
C THR A 102 -5.99 -21.76 -6.65
N ILE A 103 -6.17 -20.44 -6.50
CA ILE A 103 -5.90 -19.72 -5.27
C ILE A 103 -7.14 -19.66 -4.38
N THR A 104 -6.97 -20.05 -3.11
CA THR A 104 -7.99 -19.90 -2.07
C THR A 104 -7.77 -18.62 -1.28
N VAL A 105 -8.82 -17.83 -1.07
CA VAL A 105 -8.75 -16.60 -0.26
C VAL A 105 -9.43 -16.85 1.09
N LYS A 106 -8.70 -16.57 2.18
CA LYS A 106 -9.21 -16.63 3.56
C LYS A 106 -9.15 -15.26 4.21
N TYR A 107 -10.24 -14.89 4.89
CA TYR A 107 -10.34 -13.64 5.64
C TYR A 107 -10.27 -13.97 7.13
N LEU A 108 -9.31 -13.38 7.84
CA LEU A 108 -9.07 -13.63 9.26
C LEU A 108 -9.21 -12.32 10.03
N VAL A 109 -10.25 -12.23 10.86
CA VAL A 109 -10.46 -11.10 11.75
C VAL A 109 -9.74 -11.38 13.06
N LEU A 110 -8.85 -10.49 13.45
CA LEU A 110 -8.06 -10.57 14.67
C LEU A 110 -8.48 -9.46 15.63
N ASN A 111 -8.39 -9.72 16.93
CA ASN A 111 -8.48 -8.63 17.91
C ASN A 111 -7.28 -7.67 17.78
N ALA A 112 -7.43 -6.46 18.32
CA ALA A 112 -6.41 -5.42 18.23
C ALA A 112 -5.01 -5.86 18.70
N LYS A 113 -4.91 -6.65 19.78
CA LYS A 113 -3.62 -7.14 20.31
C LYS A 113 -2.92 -8.07 19.32
N ASN A 114 -3.64 -9.07 18.81
CA ASN A 114 -3.11 -10.03 17.86
C ASN A 114 -2.78 -9.38 16.52
N TYR A 115 -3.61 -8.44 16.06
CA TYR A 115 -3.38 -7.67 14.86
C TYR A 115 -2.10 -6.82 14.97
N LYS A 116 -1.89 -6.13 16.11
CA LYS A 116 -0.66 -5.36 16.36
C LYS A 116 0.60 -6.23 16.30
N ASN A 117 0.55 -7.42 16.91
CA ASN A 117 1.68 -8.37 16.86
C ASN A 117 1.95 -8.86 15.44
N LEU A 118 0.90 -9.16 14.68
CA LEU A 118 1.01 -9.56 13.28
C LEU A 118 1.60 -8.45 12.41
N ARG A 119 1.16 -7.21 12.63
CA ARG A 119 1.65 -6.02 11.91
C ARG A 119 3.16 -5.87 12.04
N GLN A 120 3.71 -6.09 13.24
CA GLN A 120 5.16 -6.07 13.44
C GLN A 120 5.85 -7.16 12.60
N LYS A 121 5.37 -8.41 12.67
CA LYS A 121 5.91 -9.52 11.85
C LYS A 121 5.84 -9.24 10.35
N ALA A 122 4.78 -8.57 9.90
CA ALA A 122 4.59 -8.20 8.51
C ALA A 122 5.58 -7.12 8.04
N TYR A 123 5.96 -6.18 8.90
CA TYR A 123 7.02 -5.22 8.62
C TYR A 123 8.40 -5.86 8.61
N ASP A 124 8.61 -6.86 9.45
CA ASP A 124 9.85 -7.64 9.49
C ASP A 124 9.92 -8.72 8.38
N ASN A 125 8.88 -8.82 7.52
CA ASN A 125 8.73 -9.84 6.47
C ASN A 125 8.85 -11.30 6.96
N ASN A 126 8.46 -11.57 8.22
CA ASN A 126 8.60 -12.89 8.84
C ASN A 126 7.39 -13.80 8.52
N GLY A 127 7.24 -14.17 7.24
CA GLY A 127 6.14 -15.01 6.74
C GLY A 127 4.80 -14.28 6.57
N TYR A 128 4.77 -12.99 6.89
CA TYR A 128 3.66 -12.07 6.67
C TYR A 128 4.19 -10.84 5.96
N TYR A 129 3.31 -10.14 5.25
CA TYR A 129 3.67 -9.00 4.43
C TYR A 129 2.67 -7.86 4.63
N ALA A 130 3.17 -6.64 4.45
CA ALA A 130 2.38 -5.42 4.48
C ALA A 130 2.47 -4.71 3.11
N ILE A 131 1.35 -4.19 2.63
CA ILE A 131 1.33 -3.29 1.48
C ILE A 131 0.50 -2.02 1.80
N PRO A 132 1.00 -0.80 1.48
CA PRO A 132 2.35 -0.52 1.00
C PRO A 132 3.42 -0.95 2.01
N LYS A 133 4.62 -1.22 1.51
CA LYS A 133 5.76 -1.56 2.37
C LYS A 133 6.12 -0.33 3.20
N ARG A 134 6.54 -0.55 4.44
CA ARG A 134 7.10 0.52 5.24
C ARG A 134 8.47 0.89 4.67
N GLU A 135 8.65 2.15 4.30
CA GLU A 135 9.97 2.67 3.97
C GLU A 135 10.80 2.78 5.25
N ASN A 136 12.08 2.38 5.18
CA ASN A 136 13.03 2.69 6.24
C ASN A 136 13.32 4.18 6.17
N VAL A 137 12.68 4.94 7.05
CA VAL A 137 12.98 6.36 7.23
C VAL A 137 14.29 6.44 8.02
N ASP A 138 15.37 6.83 7.34
CA ASP A 138 16.61 7.22 8.01
C ASP A 138 16.38 8.62 8.57
N TYR A 139 16.01 8.67 9.84
CA TYR A 139 15.76 9.95 10.50
C TYR A 139 17.09 10.67 10.70
N PRO A 140 17.16 11.98 10.39
CA PRO A 140 18.30 12.80 10.74
C PRO A 140 18.68 12.60 12.22
N ALA A 141 19.97 12.48 12.51
CA ALA A 141 20.47 12.18 13.86
C ALA A 141 20.08 13.24 14.90
N ASP A 142 19.74 14.45 14.45
CA ASP A 142 19.27 15.58 15.25
C ASP A 142 17.75 15.61 15.48
N MET A 143 16.99 14.66 14.92
CA MET A 143 15.56 14.57 15.18
C MET A 143 15.32 14.15 16.65
N PRO A 144 14.50 14.88 17.43
CA PRO A 144 14.21 14.51 18.81
C PRO A 144 13.55 13.13 18.86
N ILE A 145 14.17 12.22 19.62
CA ILE A 145 13.65 10.85 19.81
C ILE A 145 12.32 10.95 20.57
N GLY A 146 11.21 10.63 19.90
CA GLY A 146 9.90 10.61 20.52
C GLY A 146 9.89 9.68 21.73
N GLN A 147 9.52 10.20 22.91
CA GLN A 147 9.43 9.42 24.14
C GLN A 147 8.45 8.26 23.92
N LYS A 148 8.94 7.02 24.10
CA LYS A 148 8.10 5.83 24.14
C LYS A 148 7.20 5.94 25.37
N LYS A 149 5.90 6.16 25.17
CA LYS A 149 4.86 5.99 26.19
C LYS A 149 4.50 4.51 26.33
#